data_AF-A0A418KP47-F1
#
_entry.id   AF-A0A418KP47-F1
#
_cell.length_a   1.000
_cell.length_b   1.000
_cell.length_c   1.000
_cell.angle_alpha   90.00
_cell.angle_beta   90.00
_cell.angle_gamma   90.00
#
_symmetry.space_group_name_H-M   'P 1'
#
loop_
_entity.id
_entity.type
_entity.pdbx_description
1 polymer ?
#
loop_
_entity_poly.entity_id
_entity_poly.type
_entity_poly.pdbx_seq_one_letter_code
_entity_poly.pdbx_strand_id
1 'polypeptide(L)'
;MTANGYGKDCSVKWCDEAGVHTVHRHYVESIPADSGRWILGVNVVRPHSSTTGVELTTVPRHGRSTVVRLGTHEAELLHEAIREAVERIQRRASRDDV
;
A
#
# COMPACT_ATOMS: atom_id res chain seq x y z
N MET A 1 12.57 -8.35 -36.89
CA MET A 1 12.13 -9.19 -35.75
C MET A 1 13.03 -8.88 -34.56
N THR A 2 12.64 -7.95 -33.69
CA THR A 2 13.34 -7.71 -32.42
C THR A 2 12.51 -8.34 -31.32
N ALA A 3 13.05 -9.37 -30.70
CA ALA A 3 12.38 -10.15 -29.67
C ALA A 3 11.97 -9.23 -28.50
N ASN A 4 10.65 -9.14 -28.31
CA ASN A 4 10.01 -8.61 -27.10
C ASN A 4 10.69 -9.20 -25.86
N GLY A 5 11.10 -8.33 -24.93
CA GLY A 5 11.57 -8.69 -23.60
C GLY A 5 10.44 -9.23 -22.72
N TYR A 6 9.84 -10.36 -23.13
CA TYR A 6 8.91 -11.11 -22.31
C TYR A 6 9.66 -11.72 -21.12
N GLY A 7 9.28 -11.32 -19.91
CA GLY A 7 9.29 -12.21 -18.74
C GLY A 7 10.64 -12.50 -18.08
N LYS A 8 11.47 -11.48 -17.83
CA LYS A 8 12.46 -11.61 -16.75
C LYS A 8 11.88 -11.02 -15.49
N ASP A 9 11.73 -11.87 -14.47
CA ASP A 9 11.43 -11.47 -13.11
C ASP A 9 12.46 -10.43 -12.63
N CYS A 10 12.04 -9.55 -11.73
CA CYS A 10 12.94 -8.60 -11.13
C CYS A 10 14.12 -9.30 -10.43
N SER A 11 15.33 -8.76 -10.55
CA SER A 11 16.49 -9.26 -9.79
C SER A 11 16.35 -9.03 -8.28
N VAL A 12 15.49 -8.10 -7.87
CA VAL A 12 15.15 -7.86 -6.47
C VAL A 12 14.14 -8.91 -6.03
N LYS A 13 14.58 -9.85 -5.17
CA LYS A 13 13.81 -11.04 -4.78
C LYS A 13 12.43 -10.79 -4.18
N TRP A 14 12.23 -9.63 -3.54
CA TRP A 14 10.95 -9.27 -2.92
C TRP A 14 10.05 -8.47 -3.87
N CYS A 15 10.51 -8.10 -5.06
CA CYS A 15 9.76 -7.25 -5.99
C CYS A 15 8.82 -8.09 -6.86
N ASP A 16 7.55 -7.69 -6.90
CA ASP A 16 6.49 -8.37 -7.66
C ASP A 16 6.34 -7.80 -9.09
N GLU A 17 7.05 -6.73 -9.41
CA GLU A 17 7.02 -6.10 -10.75
C GLU A 17 7.73 -6.97 -11.80
N ALA A 18 7.10 -7.09 -12.97
CA ALA A 18 7.66 -7.77 -14.14
C ALA A 18 8.21 -6.77 -15.17
N GLY A 19 9.24 -7.18 -15.92
CA GLY A 19 9.82 -6.33 -16.96
C GLY A 19 10.65 -5.16 -16.41
N VAL A 20 10.98 -4.20 -17.26
CA VAL A 20 11.83 -3.06 -16.89
C VAL A 20 11.02 -2.05 -16.07
N HIS A 21 11.47 -1.75 -14.84
CA HIS A 21 10.84 -0.78 -13.95
C HIS A 21 11.88 -0.03 -13.12
N THR A 22 11.54 1.20 -12.73
CA THR A 22 12.40 2.09 -11.93
C THR A 22 12.03 2.15 -10.44
N VAL A 23 10.89 1.55 -10.07
CA VAL A 23 10.41 1.44 -8.69
C VAL A 23 10.08 -0.02 -8.44
N HIS A 24 10.73 -0.62 -7.45
CA HIS A 24 10.38 -1.95 -6.97
C HIS A 24 9.16 -1.84 -6.07
N ARG A 25 8.17 -2.71 -6.30
CA ARG A 25 6.99 -2.81 -5.45
C ARG A 25 6.82 -4.23 -4.97
N HIS A 26 6.36 -4.35 -3.73
CA HIS A 26 5.87 -5.58 -3.17
C HIS A 26 4.53 -5.37 -2.56
N TYR A 27 3.58 -6.13 -3.08
CA TYR A 27 2.21 -6.12 -2.63
C TYR A 27 2.12 -6.76 -1.25
N VAL A 28 1.51 -6.02 -0.31
CA VAL A 28 1.31 -6.49 1.06
C VAL A 28 -0.14 -6.93 1.24
N GLU A 29 -1.10 -6.05 0.93
CA GLU A 29 -2.52 -6.31 1.21
C GLU A 29 -3.45 -5.43 0.36
N SER A 30 -4.70 -5.90 0.18
CA SER A 30 -5.82 -5.14 -0.37
C SER A 30 -6.98 -5.17 0.60
N ILE A 31 -7.28 -4.02 1.19
CA ILE A 31 -8.31 -3.90 2.22
C ILE A 31 -9.59 -3.37 1.59
N PRO A 32 -10.70 -4.13 1.60
CA PRO A 32 -12.01 -3.60 1.23
C PRO A 32 -12.46 -2.54 2.23
N ALA A 33 -12.88 -1.38 1.74
CA ALA A 33 -13.36 -0.27 2.54
C ALA A 33 -14.73 0.21 2.02
N ASP A 34 -15.45 0.94 2.88
CA ASP A 34 -16.73 1.57 2.55
C ASP A 34 -17.73 0.57 1.92
N SER A 35 -17.95 -0.55 2.62
CA SER A 35 -18.79 -1.68 2.17
C SER A 35 -18.39 -2.24 0.80
N GLY A 36 -17.10 -2.22 0.47
CA GLY A 36 -16.55 -2.74 -0.79
C GLY A 36 -16.65 -1.77 -1.97
N ARG A 37 -17.03 -0.51 -1.74
CA ARG A 37 -16.97 0.54 -2.77
C ARG A 37 -15.55 0.98 -3.09
N TRP A 38 -14.62 0.72 -2.17
CA TRP A 38 -13.22 1.08 -2.28
C TRP A 38 -12.33 -0.11 -1.93
N ILE A 39 -11.17 -0.17 -2.58
CA ILE A 39 -10.04 -1.00 -2.17
C ILE A 39 -8.90 -0.08 -1.76
N LEU A 40 -8.30 -0.33 -0.60
CA LEU A 40 -7.04 0.26 -0.20
C LEU A 40 -5.92 -0.77 -0.38
N GLY A 41 -5.12 -0.59 -1.43
CA GLY A 41 -3.92 -1.38 -1.66
C GLY A 41 -2.73 -0.83 -0.85
N VAL A 42 -1.96 -1.73 -0.25
CA VAL A 42 -0.76 -1.42 0.53
C VAL A 42 0.42 -2.14 -0.10
N ASN A 43 1.49 -1.39 -0.40
CA ASN A 43 2.70 -1.94 -0.99
C ASN A 43 3.94 -1.42 -0.25
N VAL A 44 4.97 -2.25 -0.12
CA VAL A 44 6.33 -1.79 0.16
C VAL A 44 6.94 -1.33 -1.15
N VAL A 45 7.55 -0.13 -1.17
CA VAL A 45 8.13 0.44 -2.38
C VAL A 45 9.57 0.89 -2.17
N ARG A 46 10.41 0.66 -3.17
CA ARG A 46 11.79 1.16 -3.20
C ARG A 46 12.11 1.71 -4.59
N PRO A 47 12.08 3.05 -4.76
CA PRO A 47 12.68 3.69 -5.92
C PRO A 47 14.20 3.46 -5.92
N HIS A 48 14.82 3.35 -7.11
CA HIS A 48 16.27 3.08 -7.22
C HIS A 48 17.17 4.09 -6.49
N SER A 49 16.72 5.33 -6.32
CA SER A 49 17.50 6.43 -5.72
C SER A 49 16.96 6.91 -4.38
N SER A 50 16.08 6.14 -3.71
CA SER A 50 15.40 6.57 -2.49
C SER A 50 15.35 5.46 -1.45
N THR A 51 15.06 5.84 -0.22
CA THR A 51 14.76 4.91 0.87
C THR A 51 13.50 4.10 0.59
N THR A 52 13.42 2.93 1.24
CA THR A 52 12.22 2.08 1.18
C THR A 52 11.08 2.77 1.92
N GLY A 53 9.87 2.68 1.41
CA GLY A 53 8.69 3.29 1.98
C GLY A 53 7.44 2.45 1.75
N VAL A 54 6.29 3.06 1.99
CA VAL A 54 4.97 2.45 1.79
C VAL A 54 4.21 3.24 0.72
N GLU A 55 3.60 2.54 -0.23
CA GLU A 55 2.66 3.12 -1.19
C GLU A 55 1.25 2.65 -0.83
N LEU A 56 0.37 3.61 -0.56
CA LEU A 56 -1.04 3.42 -0.35
C LEU A 56 -1.79 3.81 -1.62
N THR A 57 -2.58 2.90 -2.16
CA THR A 57 -3.41 3.17 -3.33
C THR A 57 -4.87 3.02 -2.97
N THR A 58 -5.66 4.09 -3.11
CA THR A 58 -7.11 4.00 -3.02
C THR A 58 -7.68 3.80 -4.41
N VAL A 59 -8.44 2.72 -4.58
CA VAL A 59 -9.09 2.36 -5.83
C VAL A 59 -10.60 2.39 -5.61
N PRO A 60 -11.30 3.47 -6.03
CA PRO A 60 -12.75 3.49 -6.00
C PRO A 60 -13.33 2.58 -7.08
N ARG A 61 -14.54 2.08 -6.87
CA ARG A 61 -15.30 1.32 -7.90
C ARG A 61 -15.50 2.12 -9.19
N HIS A 62 -15.66 3.44 -9.07
CA HIS A 62 -15.80 4.37 -10.18
C HIS A 62 -14.93 5.60 -9.93
N GLY A 63 -14.24 6.08 -10.96
CA GLY A 63 -13.40 7.26 -10.89
C GLY A 63 -11.91 6.93 -10.91
N ARG A 64 -11.10 7.87 -10.41
CA ARG A 64 -9.64 7.80 -10.47
C ARG A 64 -9.07 7.27 -9.17
N SER A 65 -8.11 6.35 -9.28
CA SER A 65 -7.31 5.92 -8.15
C SER A 65 -6.37 7.03 -7.68
N THR A 66 -6.13 7.09 -6.37
CA THR A 66 -5.14 7.99 -5.77
C THR A 66 -4.02 7.18 -5.16
N VAL A 67 -2.79 7.65 -5.33
CA VAL A 67 -1.59 7.02 -4.79
C VAL A 67 -0.93 8.00 -3.83
N VAL A 68 -0.63 7.53 -2.62
CA VAL A 68 0.17 8.26 -1.63
C VAL A 68 1.41 7.43 -1.33
N ARG A 69 2.58 8.07 -1.37
CA ARG A 69 3.85 7.45 -0.99
C ARG A 69 4.32 8.05 0.32
N LEU A 70 4.65 7.19 1.25
CA LEU A 70 5.14 7.52 2.57
C LEU A 70 6.57 6.99 2.70
N GLY A 71 7.49 7.83 3.16
CA GLY A 71 8.77 7.35 3.67
C GLY A 71 8.57 6.48 4.93
N THR A 72 9.61 5.76 5.36
CA THR A 72 9.54 4.89 6.56
C THR A 72 9.00 5.64 7.78
N HIS A 73 9.49 6.84 8.06
CA HIS A 73 9.05 7.63 9.21
C HIS A 73 7.57 8.03 9.12
N GLU A 74 7.11 8.47 7.95
CA GLU A 74 5.69 8.84 7.74
C GLU A 74 4.78 7.61 7.87
N ALA A 75 5.24 6.45 7.42
CA ALA A 75 4.52 5.19 7.57
C ALA A 75 4.40 4.76 9.05
N GLU A 76 5.45 4.93 9.85
CA GLU A 76 5.42 4.69 11.30
C GLU A 76 4.42 5.62 12.00
N LEU A 77 4.43 6.92 11.66
CA LEU A 77 3.47 7.89 12.20
C LEU A 77 2.02 7.52 11.85
N LEU A 78 1.78 7.09 10.60
CA LEU A 78 0.46 6.63 10.18
C LEU A 78 0.02 5.36 10.93
N HIS A 79 0.93 4.40 11.11
CA HIS A 79 0.67 3.18 11.88
C HIS A 79 0.21 3.51 13.31
N GLU A 80 0.95 4.37 14.02
CA GLU A 80 0.59 4.77 15.37
C GLU A 80 -0.75 5.53 15.43
N ALA A 81 -1.01 6.40 14.45
CA ALA A 81 -2.28 7.12 14.37
C ALA A 81 -3.47 6.17 14.15
N ILE A 82 -3.32 5.15 13.29
CA ILE A 82 -4.35 4.13 13.05
C ILE A 82 -4.56 3.28 14.31
N ARG A 83 -3.48 2.84 14.95
CA ARG A 83 -3.54 2.06 16.19
C ARG A 83 -4.33 2.80 17.28
N GLU A 84 -3.97 4.05 17.55
CA GLU A 84 -4.67 4.88 18.53
C GLU A 84 -6.15 5.10 18.16
N ALA A 85 -6.46 5.27 16.87
CA ALA A 85 -7.85 5.39 16.42
C ALA A 85 -8.67 4.12 16.72
N VAL A 86 -8.11 2.94 16.46
CA VAL A 86 -8.75 1.65 16.77
C VAL A 86 -8.98 1.51 18.28
N GLU A 87 -7.98 1.82 19.10
CA GLU A 87 -8.12 1.76 20.55
C GLU A 87 -9.22 2.71 21.06
N ARG A 88 -9.36 3.91 20.48
CA ARG A 88 -10.45 4.84 20.82
C ARG A 88 -11.82 4.31 20.45
N ILE A 89 -11.97 3.64 19.31
CA ILE A 89 -13.24 3.03 18.89
C ILE A 89 -13.65 1.96 19.90
N GLN A 90 -12.73 1.08 20.27
CA GLN A 90 -12.98 0.01 21.24
C GLN A 90 -13.38 0.56 22.61
N ARG A 91 -12.66 1.58 23.11
CA ARG A 91 -13.01 2.25 24.38
C ARG A 91 -14.41 2.86 24.38
N ARG A 92 -14.89 3.38 23.23
CA ARG A 92 -16.23 3.95 23.09
C ARG A 92 -17.29 2.85 23.04
N ALA A 93 -17.08 1.82 22.24
CA ALA A 93 -17.99 0.68 22.16
C ALA A 93 -18.22 0.03 23.56
N SER A 94 -17.16 -0.16 24.34
CA SER A 94 -17.28 -0.70 25.71
C SER A 94 -18.01 0.21 26.71
N ARG A 95 -18.19 1.51 26.42
CA ARG A 95 -18.96 2.45 27.27
C ARG A 95 -20.42 2.53 26.86
N ASP A 96 -20.75 2.26 25.60
CA ASP A 96 -22.13 2.30 25.10
C ASP A 96 -22.88 0.97 25.38
N ASP A 97 -22.16 -0.10 25.74
CA ASP A 97 -22.71 -1.41 26.15
C ASP A 97 -23.02 -1.53 27.67
N VAL A 98 -22.89 -0.45 28.45
CA VAL A 98 -23.14 -0.40 29.92
C VAL A 98 -24.33 0.48 30.26
#